data_AF-A0A259JT68-F1
#
_entry.id   AF-A0A259JT68-F1
#
_cell.length_a   1.000
_cell.length_b   1.000
_cell.length_c   1.000
_cell.angle_alpha   90.00
_cell.angle_beta   90.00
_cell.angle_gamma   90.00
#
_symmetry.space_group_name_H-M   'P 1'
#
loop_
_entity.id
_entity.type
_entity.pdbx_description
1 polymer ?
#
loop_
_entity_poly.entity_id
_entity_poly.type
_entity_poly.pdbx_seq_one_letter_code
_entity_poly.pdbx_strand_id
1 'polypeptide(L)'
;MNQQALSSFIWSVADLLRGDFKQSEYGKIILPFTVLRRLDCVLEPTKADVLAEFELRSKAGLNPAPFLLRKAGQGFYNTSPFDMKRLMGDQDHIAANLYAYVQGFSPTVRDIFEHFSFQQQIDRLAKAGLLYQVAEKFAHIDLHPDKVSNSQ
;
A
#
# COMPACT_ATOMS: atom_id res chain seq x y z
N MET A 1 -13.22 -8.05 11.28
CA MET A 1 -14.12 -7.94 10.12
C MET A 1 -14.67 -9.32 9.83
N ASN A 2 -15.98 -9.50 9.61
CA ASN A 2 -16.51 -10.80 9.20
C ASN A 2 -16.20 -11.06 7.71
N GLN A 3 -16.02 -12.32 7.31
CA GLN A 3 -15.64 -12.74 5.94
C GLN A 3 -16.54 -12.11 4.86
N GLN A 4 -17.83 -11.98 5.15
CA GLN A 4 -18.82 -11.36 4.28
C GLN A 4 -18.46 -9.90 3.92
N ALA A 5 -17.94 -9.12 4.88
CA ALA A 5 -17.56 -7.72 4.63
C ALA A 5 -16.34 -7.61 3.70
N LEU A 6 -15.37 -8.53 3.82
CA LEU A 6 -14.22 -8.57 2.92
C LEU A 6 -14.62 -9.03 1.52
N SER A 7 -15.48 -10.05 1.40
CA SER A 7 -16.02 -10.48 0.11
C SER A 7 -16.81 -9.35 -0.57
N SER A 8 -17.70 -8.66 0.16
CA SER A 8 -18.44 -7.50 -0.36
C SER A 8 -17.50 -6.37 -0.79
N PHE A 9 -16.41 -6.14 -0.05
CA PHE A 9 -15.40 -5.15 -0.43
C PHE A 9 -14.72 -5.51 -1.75
N ILE A 10 -14.23 -6.74 -1.89
CA ILE A 10 -13.58 -7.24 -3.12
C ILE A 10 -14.53 -7.10 -4.30
N TRP A 11 -15.81 -7.48 -4.14
CA TRP A 11 -16.83 -7.28 -5.16
C TRP A 11 -17.02 -5.80 -5.51
N SER A 12 -17.06 -4.91 -4.52
CA SER A 12 -17.20 -3.46 -4.78
C SER A 12 -16.04 -2.86 -5.56
N VAL A 13 -14.83 -3.43 -5.47
CA VAL A 13 -13.67 -3.05 -6.30
C VAL A 13 -13.80 -3.67 -7.69
N ALA A 14 -14.18 -4.95 -7.78
CA ALA A 14 -14.43 -5.62 -9.05
C ALA A 14 -15.52 -4.93 -9.88
N ASP A 15 -16.52 -4.34 -9.23
CA ASP A 15 -17.56 -3.55 -9.88
C ASP A 15 -17.01 -2.28 -10.53
N LEU A 16 -16.04 -1.60 -9.90
CA LEU A 16 -15.35 -0.43 -10.51
C LEU A 16 -14.54 -0.81 -11.74
N LEU A 17 -13.97 -2.02 -11.76
CA LEU A 17 -13.12 -2.49 -12.86
C LEU A 17 -13.93 -3.02 -14.05
N ARG A 18 -15.24 -3.22 -13.87
CA ARG A 18 -16.11 -3.83 -14.88
C ARG A 18 -16.31 -2.88 -16.04
N GLY A 19 -15.92 -3.34 -17.23
CA GLY A 19 -16.03 -2.59 -18.48
C GLY A 19 -14.64 -2.21 -19.02
N ASP A 20 -13.75 -1.74 -18.14
CA ASP A 20 -12.39 -1.32 -18.51
C ASP A 20 -11.37 -2.46 -18.44
N PHE A 21 -11.60 -3.46 -17.59
CA PHE A 21 -10.70 -4.59 -17.38
C PHE A 21 -11.41 -5.93 -17.55
N LYS A 22 -10.65 -6.97 -17.96
CA LYS A 22 -11.18 -8.34 -18.00
C LYS A 22 -11.23 -8.92 -16.59
N GLN A 23 -12.20 -9.79 -16.31
CA GLN A 23 -12.33 -10.45 -15.01
C GLN A 23 -11.05 -11.20 -14.57
N SER A 24 -10.31 -11.78 -15.52
CA SER A 24 -9.02 -12.44 -15.27
C SER A 24 -7.91 -11.48 -14.82
N GLU A 25 -8.11 -10.17 -14.97
CA GLU A 25 -7.17 -9.13 -14.57
C GLU A 25 -7.49 -8.54 -13.21
N TYR A 26 -8.71 -8.73 -12.69
CA TYR A 26 -9.12 -8.12 -11.42
C TYR A 26 -8.20 -8.53 -10.28
N GLY A 27 -7.82 -9.81 -10.21
CA GLY A 27 -6.88 -10.30 -9.21
C GLY A 27 -5.51 -9.61 -9.28
N LYS A 28 -5.04 -9.25 -10.49
CA LYS A 28 -3.76 -8.56 -10.70
C LYS A 28 -3.77 -7.12 -10.17
N ILE A 29 -4.95 -6.51 -10.09
CA ILE A 29 -5.15 -5.17 -9.51
C ILE A 29 -5.43 -5.27 -8.02
N ILE A 30 -6.39 -6.10 -7.62
CA ILE A 30 -6.87 -6.18 -6.23
C ILE A 30 -5.78 -6.68 -5.29
N LEU A 31 -4.98 -7.67 -5.69
CA LEU A 31 -3.97 -8.29 -4.84
C LEU A 31 -2.87 -7.31 -4.37
N PRO A 32 -2.17 -6.57 -5.25
CA PRO A 32 -1.13 -5.64 -4.80
C PRO A 32 -1.69 -4.51 -3.92
N PHE A 33 -2.89 -3.98 -4.20
CA PHE A 33 -3.51 -2.99 -3.32
C PHE A 33 -3.89 -3.57 -1.96
N THR A 34 -4.35 -4.83 -1.91
CA THR A 34 -4.63 -5.54 -0.66
C THR A 34 -3.37 -5.69 0.18
N VAL A 35 -2.27 -6.11 -0.43
CA VAL A 35 -0.96 -6.23 0.23
C VAL A 35 -0.49 -4.85 0.70
N LEU A 36 -0.55 -3.82 -0.14
CA LEU A 36 -0.16 -2.45 0.21
C LEU A 36 -0.91 -1.95 1.44
N ARG A 37 -2.24 -2.10 1.46
CA ARG A 37 -3.04 -1.66 2.59
C ARG A 37 -2.75 -2.45 3.86
N ARG A 38 -2.48 -3.76 3.75
CA ARG A 38 -2.10 -4.57 4.91
C ARG A 38 -0.77 -4.13 5.50
N LEU A 39 0.24 -3.90 4.67
CA LEU A 39 1.55 -3.39 5.11
C LEU A 39 1.42 -2.00 5.75
N ASP A 40 0.59 -1.13 5.16
CA ASP A 40 0.27 0.20 5.67
C ASP A 40 -0.38 0.15 7.07
N CYS A 41 -1.41 -0.69 7.27
CA CYS A 41 -2.05 -0.88 8.58
C CYS A 41 -1.06 -1.35 9.65
N VAL A 42 -0.17 -2.29 9.30
CA VAL A 42 0.81 -2.86 10.24
C VAL A 42 1.87 -1.85 10.65
N LEU A 43 2.24 -0.93 9.76
CA LEU A 43 3.21 0.14 10.06
C LEU A 43 2.59 1.39 10.67
N GLU A 44 1.26 1.58 10.57
CA GLU A 44 0.57 2.78 11.06
C GLU A 44 0.96 3.16 12.51
N PRO A 45 1.05 2.23 13.48
CA PRO A 45 1.42 2.58 14.86
C PRO A 45 2.88 3.05 15.03
N THR A 46 3.79 2.62 14.16
CA THR A 46 5.25 2.87 14.30
C THR A 46 5.79 3.84 13.24
N LYS A 47 4.95 4.28 12.29
CA LYS A 47 5.33 5.12 11.16
C LYS A 47 6.06 6.40 11.58
N ALA A 48 5.53 7.13 12.55
CA ALA A 48 6.13 8.39 13.02
C ALA A 48 7.54 8.18 13.59
N ASP A 49 7.73 7.13 14.39
CA ASP A 49 9.02 6.79 14.99
C ASP A 49 10.04 6.34 13.93
N VAL A 50 9.59 5.57 12.93
CA VAL A 50 10.44 5.14 11.80
C VAL A 50 10.91 6.35 11.00
N LEU A 51 10.04 7.31 10.71
CA LEU A 51 10.42 8.52 9.98
C LEU A 51 11.39 9.40 10.77
N ALA A 52 11.16 9.58 12.07
CA ALA A 52 12.06 10.34 12.94
C ALA A 52 13.44 9.68 13.03
N GLU A 53 13.48 8.34 13.14
CA GLU A 53 14.74 7.58 13.16
C GLU A 53 15.46 7.66 11.80
N PHE A 54 14.73 7.59 10.69
CA PHE A 54 15.30 7.71 9.35
C PHE A 54 15.99 9.06 9.16
N GLU A 55 15.33 10.16 9.53
CA GLU A 55 15.91 11.50 9.49
C GLU A 55 17.17 11.62 10.36
N LEU A 56 17.13 11.12 11.60
CA LEU A 56 18.26 11.18 12.52
C LEU A 56 19.49 10.44 11.98
N ARG A 57 19.30 9.21 11.47
CA ARG A 57 20.41 8.37 10.98
C ARG A 57 20.94 8.86 9.65
N SER A 58 20.07 9.34 8.77
CA SER A 58 20.48 9.90 7.47
C SER A 58 21.33 11.16 7.65
N LYS A 59 20.95 12.06 8.58
CA LYS A 59 21.76 13.24 8.93
C LYS A 59 23.11 12.88 9.54
N ALA A 60 23.19 11.76 10.25
CA ALA A 60 24.44 11.24 10.78
C ALA A 60 25.31 10.50 9.76
N GLY A 61 24.85 10.34 8.51
CA GLY A 61 25.56 9.59 7.46
C GLY A 61 25.64 8.08 7.73
N LEU A 62 24.78 7.55 8.60
CA LEU A 62 24.74 6.13 8.96
C LEU A 62 23.74 5.38 8.08
N ASN A 63 23.96 4.07 7.89
CA ASN A 63 22.95 3.22 7.28
C ASN A 63 21.73 3.11 8.23
N PRO A 64 20.54 3.63 7.86
CA PRO A 64 19.39 3.66 8.75
C PRO A 64 18.72 2.28 8.90
N ALA A 65 18.86 1.38 7.93
CA ALA A 65 18.00 0.19 7.80
C ALA A 65 17.88 -0.68 9.07
N PRO A 66 18.96 -1.03 9.80
CA PRO A 66 18.85 -1.85 11.01
C PRO A 66 18.05 -1.15 12.13
N PHE A 67 18.15 0.17 12.24
CA PHE A 67 17.42 0.96 13.21
C PHE A 67 15.93 1.05 12.85
N LEU A 68 15.63 1.22 11.56
CA LEU A 68 14.26 1.28 11.07
C LEU A 68 13.51 -0.04 11.30
N LEU A 69 14.14 -1.19 11.06
CA LEU A 69 13.54 -2.49 11.34
C LEU A 69 13.21 -2.65 12.83
N ARG A 70 14.14 -2.24 13.70
CA ARG A 70 13.92 -2.27 15.16
C ARG A 70 12.78 -1.34 15.58
N LYS A 71 12.69 -0.14 15.00
CA LYS A 71 11.63 0.83 15.30
C LYS A 71 10.27 0.40 14.75
N ALA A 72 10.25 -0.16 13.54
CA ALA A 72 9.04 -0.67 12.93
C ALA A 72 8.46 -1.85 13.72
N GLY A 73 9.31 -2.64 14.38
CA GLY A 73 8.91 -3.88 15.06
C GLY A 73 8.50 -4.99 14.09
N GLN A 74 8.86 -4.83 12.81
CA GLN A 74 8.48 -5.70 11.70
C GLN A 74 9.71 -6.05 10.87
N GLY A 75 9.61 -7.09 10.03
CA GLY A 75 10.64 -7.47 9.06
C GLY A 75 10.80 -6.48 7.89
N PHE A 76 10.09 -5.36 7.92
CA PHE A 76 10.09 -4.34 6.88
C PHE A 76 9.84 -2.95 7.49
N TYR A 77 10.07 -1.90 6.71
CA TYR A 77 9.83 -0.50 7.10
C TYR A 77 9.40 0.31 5.87
N ASN A 78 8.95 1.54 6.11
CA ASN A 78 8.70 2.51 5.04
C ASN A 78 9.20 3.91 5.45
N THR A 79 10.01 4.55 4.61
CA THR A 79 10.59 5.88 4.81
C THR A 79 9.87 7.00 4.06
N SER A 80 8.83 6.68 3.28
CA SER A 80 8.02 7.69 2.62
C SER A 80 7.18 8.46 3.65
N PRO A 81 7.05 9.79 3.52
CA PRO A 81 6.18 10.59 4.39
C PRO A 81 4.68 10.32 4.14
N PHE A 82 4.35 9.57 3.08
CA PHE A 82 3.00 9.16 2.75
C PHE A 82 2.59 7.91 3.53
N ASP A 83 1.28 7.80 3.72
CA ASP A 83 0.52 6.60 4.09
C ASP A 83 -0.73 6.56 3.19
N MET A 84 -1.46 5.45 3.17
CA MET A 84 -2.63 5.31 2.29
C MET A 84 -3.68 6.40 2.47
N LYS A 85 -3.83 6.96 3.68
CA LYS A 85 -4.80 8.04 3.95
C LYS A 85 -4.29 9.38 3.43
N ARG A 86 -3.01 9.71 3.64
CA ARG A 86 -2.37 10.94 3.13
C ARG A 86 -2.34 10.99 1.61
N LEU A 87 -2.21 9.84 0.95
CA LEU A 87 -2.25 9.76 -0.52
C LEU A 87 -3.55 10.31 -1.10
N MET A 88 -4.67 10.21 -0.37
CA MET A 88 -5.97 10.71 -0.83
C MET A 88 -6.08 12.23 -0.81
N GLY A 89 -5.13 12.93 -0.19
CA GLY A 89 -5.12 14.40 -0.13
C GLY A 89 -4.72 15.09 -1.44
N ASP A 90 -4.20 14.35 -2.43
CA ASP A 90 -3.75 14.89 -3.71
C ASP A 90 -4.13 13.94 -4.85
N GLN A 91 -5.39 14.06 -5.28
CA GLN A 91 -5.97 13.23 -6.32
C GLN A 91 -5.26 13.40 -7.68
N ASP A 92 -4.85 14.62 -8.02
CA ASP A 92 -4.24 14.92 -9.32
C ASP A 92 -2.89 14.24 -9.50
N HIS A 93 -2.15 14.00 -8.41
CA HIS A 93 -0.83 13.35 -8.42
C HIS A 93 -0.84 11.95 -7.82
N ILE A 94 -2.01 11.32 -7.66
CA ILE A 94 -2.14 10.02 -6.96
C ILE A 94 -1.21 8.93 -7.51
N ALA A 95 -0.98 8.88 -8.81
CA ALA A 95 -0.07 7.91 -9.43
C ALA A 95 1.39 8.10 -9.00
N ALA A 96 1.87 9.35 -9.06
CA ALA A 96 3.23 9.69 -8.64
C ALA A 96 3.42 9.49 -7.14
N ASN A 97 2.41 9.87 -6.34
CA ASN A 97 2.44 9.73 -4.88
C ASN A 97 2.42 8.25 -4.46
N LEU A 98 1.61 7.39 -5.12
CA LEU A 98 1.64 5.94 -4.91
C LEU A 98 2.99 5.33 -5.27
N TYR A 99 3.59 5.75 -6.39
CA TYR A 99 4.92 5.28 -6.78
C TYR A 99 5.96 5.66 -5.73
N ALA A 100 5.99 6.92 -5.30
CA ALA A 100 6.89 7.39 -4.24
C ALA A 100 6.65 6.66 -2.91
N TYR A 101 5.40 6.34 -2.59
CA TYR A 101 5.06 5.57 -1.40
C TYR A 101 5.63 4.15 -1.43
N VAL A 102 5.48 3.46 -2.56
CA VAL A 102 6.02 2.12 -2.77
C VAL A 102 7.55 2.13 -2.73
N GLN A 103 8.18 3.13 -3.36
CA GLN A 103 9.63 3.27 -3.35
C GLN A 103 10.23 3.57 -1.97
N GLY A 104 9.41 4.06 -1.02
CA GLY A 104 9.83 4.25 0.36
C GLY A 104 9.91 2.97 1.18
N PHE A 105 9.39 1.83 0.71
CA PHE A 105 9.48 0.57 1.44
C PHE A 105 10.89 -0.03 1.42
N SER A 106 11.14 -0.94 2.37
CA SER A 106 12.37 -1.76 2.38
C SER A 106 12.55 -2.52 1.05
N PRO A 107 13.80 -2.83 0.64
CA PRO A 107 14.08 -3.51 -0.63
C PRO A 107 13.21 -4.76 -0.88
N THR A 108 13.09 -5.64 0.12
CA THR A 108 12.28 -6.86 0.03
C THR A 108 10.81 -6.58 -0.31
N VAL A 109 10.22 -5.51 0.23
CA VAL A 109 8.83 -5.16 -0.08
C VAL A 109 8.74 -4.55 -1.47
N ARG A 110 9.72 -3.74 -1.90
CA ARG A 110 9.75 -3.22 -3.27
C ARG A 110 9.82 -4.36 -4.30
N ASP A 111 10.65 -5.36 -4.07
CA ASP A 111 10.75 -6.55 -4.92
C ASP A 111 9.39 -7.24 -5.07
N ILE A 112 8.61 -7.36 -3.99
CA ILE A 112 7.24 -7.93 -4.04
C ILE A 112 6.34 -7.13 -5.00
N PHE A 113 6.37 -5.79 -4.93
CA PHE A 113 5.56 -4.94 -5.81
C PHE A 113 6.03 -4.95 -7.26
N GLU A 114 7.32 -5.17 -7.51
CA GLU A 114 7.85 -5.41 -8.86
C GLU A 114 7.30 -6.70 -9.46
N HIS A 115 7.22 -7.79 -8.68
CA HIS A 115 6.63 -9.06 -9.14
C HIS A 115 5.13 -8.94 -9.45
N PHE A 116 4.43 -8.04 -8.76
CA PHE A 116 3.03 -7.70 -9.10
C PHE A 116 2.91 -6.78 -10.32
N SER A 117 4.02 -6.29 -10.89
CA SER A 117 4.04 -5.24 -11.91
C SER A 117 3.21 -4.03 -11.48
N PHE A 118 3.30 -3.62 -10.20
CA PHE A 118 2.35 -2.69 -9.61
C PHE A 118 2.33 -1.32 -10.31
N GLN A 119 3.48 -0.82 -10.77
CA GLN A 119 3.56 0.41 -11.55
C GLN A 119 2.73 0.31 -12.84
N GLN A 120 2.76 -0.82 -13.54
CA GLN A 120 1.92 -1.02 -14.73
C GLN A 120 0.43 -1.01 -14.39
N GLN A 121 0.04 -1.55 -13.22
CA GLN A 121 -1.35 -1.51 -12.79
C GLN A 121 -1.79 -0.08 -12.44
N ILE A 122 -0.94 0.69 -11.77
CA ILE A 122 -1.16 2.12 -11.49
C ILE A 122 -1.40 2.88 -12.80
N ASP A 123 -0.51 2.72 -13.78
CA ASP A 123 -0.61 3.43 -15.07
C ASP A 123 -1.88 3.06 -15.84
N ARG A 124 -2.26 1.77 -15.83
CA ARG A 124 -3.50 1.31 -16.48
C ARG A 124 -4.74 1.87 -15.82
N LEU A 125 -4.78 1.87 -14.48
CA LEU A 125 -5.90 2.44 -13.73
C LEU A 125 -5.98 3.97 -13.89
N ALA A 126 -4.84 4.65 -13.96
CA ALA A 126 -4.79 6.09 -14.19
C ALA A 126 -5.36 6.44 -15.58
N LYS A 127 -4.95 5.70 -16.61
CA LYS A 127 -5.47 5.86 -17.99
C LYS A 127 -6.97 5.60 -18.09
N ALA A 128 -7.50 4.68 -17.27
CA ALA A 128 -8.93 4.40 -17.19
C ALA A 128 -9.71 5.41 -16.30
N GLY A 129 -9.03 6.35 -15.62
CA GLY A 129 -9.68 7.26 -14.67
C GLY A 129 -10.17 6.59 -13.38
N LEU A 130 -9.69 5.38 -13.08
CA LEU A 130 -10.15 4.56 -11.96
C LEU A 130 -9.18 4.52 -10.77
N LEU A 131 -7.93 4.99 -10.95
CA LEU A 131 -6.87 4.85 -9.95
C LEU A 131 -7.25 5.43 -8.58
N TYR A 132 -7.74 6.67 -8.55
CA TYR A 132 -8.13 7.31 -7.30
C TYR A 132 -9.25 6.53 -6.60
N GLN A 133 -10.30 6.14 -7.32
CA GLN A 133 -11.45 5.41 -6.76
C GLN A 133 -11.05 4.06 -6.17
N VAL A 134 -10.15 3.34 -6.85
CA VAL A 134 -9.62 2.06 -6.35
C VAL A 134 -8.76 2.31 -5.10
N ALA A 135 -7.81 3.25 -5.16
CA ALA A 135 -6.93 3.55 -4.03
C ALA A 135 -7.71 4.04 -2.80
N GLU A 136 -8.73 4.87 -2.99
CA GLU A 136 -9.61 5.38 -1.94
C GLU A 136 -10.38 4.26 -1.24
N LYS A 137 -10.94 3.31 -1.99
CA LYS A 137 -11.58 2.12 -1.40
C LYS A 137 -10.61 1.37 -0.47
N PHE A 138 -9.36 1.18 -0.90
CA PHE A 138 -8.35 0.52 -0.07
C PHE A 138 -7.89 1.36 1.13
N ALA A 139 -7.85 2.68 1.03
CA ALA A 139 -7.48 3.55 2.15
C ALA A 139 -8.48 3.46 3.32
N HIS A 140 -9.75 3.18 3.03
CA HIS A 140 -10.83 3.15 4.04
C HIS A 140 -11.03 1.80 4.73
N ILE A 141 -10.55 0.70 4.15
CA ILE A 141 -10.70 -0.63 4.76
C ILE A 141 -9.57 -0.90 5.76
N ASP A 142 -9.91 -1.48 6.91
CA ASP A 142 -8.91 -1.95 7.89
C ASP A 142 -8.60 -3.42 7.64
N LEU A 143 -7.38 -3.66 7.14
CA LEU A 143 -6.86 -5.00 6.85
C LEU A 143 -5.77 -5.41 7.85
N HIS A 144 -5.70 -4.78 9.03
CA HIS A 144 -4.78 -5.18 10.08
C HIS A 144 -4.97 -6.67 10.44
N PRO A 145 -3.90 -7.44 10.69
CA PRO A 145 -4.00 -8.85 11.09
C PRO A 145 -4.95 -9.12 12.27
N ASP A 146 -5.07 -8.18 13.20
CA ASP A 146 -6.00 -8.28 14.34
C ASP A 146 -7.48 -8.20 13.93
N LYS A 147 -7.77 -7.63 12.75
CA LYS A 147 -9.12 -7.51 12.19
C LYS A 147 -9.40 -8.58 11.14
N VAL A 148 -8.37 -9.04 10.42
CA VAL A 148 -8.43 -10.04 9.34
C VAL A 148 -7.28 -11.03 9.52
N SER A 149 -7.59 -12.22 10.05
CA SER A 149 -6.59 -13.27 10.31
C SER A 149 -5.87 -13.72 9.03
N ASN A 150 -4.62 -14.18 9.19
CA ASN A 150 -3.81 -14.82 8.14
C ASN A 150 -4.20 -16.28 7.88
N SER A 151 -4.90 -16.94 8.81
CA SER A 151 -5.17 -18.38 8.78
C SER A 151 -6.46 -18.74 8.03
N GLN A 152 -6.69 -18.11 6.88
CA GLN A 152 -7.79 -18.47 5.98
C GLN A 152 -7.25 -19.13 4.71
#